data_AF-A0A9E0AGZ3-F1
#
_entry.id   AF-A0A9E0AGZ3-F1
#
_cell.length_a   1.000
_cell.length_b   1.000
_cell.length_c   1.000
_cell.angle_alpha   90.00
_cell.angle_beta   90.00
_cell.angle_gamma   90.00
#
_symmetry.space_group_name_H-M   'P 1'
#
loop_
_entity.id
_entity.type
_entity.pdbx_description
1 polymer ?
#
loop_
_entity_poly.entity_id
_entity_poly.type
_entity_poly.pdbx_seq_one_letter_code
_entity_poly.pdbx_strand_id
1 'polypeptide(L)'
;SDIIMPPIGLLIGGVNFSEMKLTIKEAAVDAAGKAIPAVSINIGNFIQVLFEFTIIAFAIFMVVKAVNRMRKADEPAPAPPPGPTKEEVLLTEIRDLLKK
;
A
#
# COMPACT_ATOMS: atom_id res chain seq x y z
N SER A 1 -20.19 -3.56 -12.79
CA SER A 1 -19.30 -3.52 -11.61
C SER A 1 -19.51 -4.67 -10.63
N ASP A 2 -20.28 -5.70 -10.98
CA ASP A 2 -20.77 -6.71 -10.03
C ASP A 2 -19.89 -7.97 -9.89
N ILE A 3 -18.80 -8.06 -10.64
CA ILE A 3 -17.92 -9.26 -10.63
C ILE A 3 -16.77 -9.12 -9.62
N ILE A 4 -16.42 -7.90 -9.21
CA ILE A 4 -15.29 -7.62 -8.31
C ILE A 4 -15.72 -7.60 -6.83
N MET A 5 -16.97 -7.27 -6.54
CA MET A 5 -17.51 -7.22 -5.18
C MET A 5 -17.54 -8.58 -4.44
N PRO A 6 -17.86 -9.73 -5.07
CA PRO A 6 -17.96 -10.99 -4.34
C PRO A 6 -16.63 -11.46 -3.72
N PRO A 7 -15.48 -11.45 -4.43
CA PRO A 7 -14.19 -11.87 -3.84
C PRO A 7 -13.64 -10.89 -2.81
N ILE A 8 -13.81 -9.58 -3.04
CA ILE A 8 -13.35 -8.54 -2.11
C ILE A 8 -14.23 -8.51 -0.85
N GLY A 9 -15.54 -8.64 -0.99
CA GLY A 9 -16.48 -8.72 0.13
C GLY A 9 -16.23 -9.92 1.05
N LEU A 10 -15.79 -11.06 0.49
CA LEU A 10 -15.40 -12.25 1.25
C LEU A 10 -14.09 -12.06 2.03
N LEU A 11 -13.10 -11.38 1.45
CA LEU A 11 -11.82 -11.09 2.10
C LEU A 11 -11.94 -10.07 3.24
N ILE A 12 -12.87 -9.12 3.14
CA ILE A 12 -13.11 -8.09 4.16
C ILE A 12 -14.12 -8.57 5.23
N GLY A 13 -14.65 -9.80 5.11
CA GLY A 13 -15.54 -10.40 6.12
C GLY A 13 -16.98 -9.89 6.07
N GLY A 14 -17.46 -9.45 4.91
CA GLY A 14 -18.85 -9.00 4.73
C GLY A 14 -19.14 -7.60 5.28
N VAL A 15 -18.11 -6.78 5.53
CA VAL A 15 -18.31 -5.40 6.00
C VAL A 15 -18.78 -4.52 4.85
N ASN A 16 -20.08 -4.22 4.83
CA ASN A 16 -20.71 -3.33 3.85
C ASN A 16 -20.84 -1.91 4.44
N PHE A 17 -19.87 -1.05 4.14
CA PHE A 17 -19.91 0.34 4.62
C PHE A 17 -20.98 1.19 3.93
N SER A 18 -21.53 0.76 2.79
CA SER A 18 -22.60 1.45 2.05
C SER A 18 -23.87 1.69 2.88
N GLU A 19 -24.12 0.86 3.90
CA GLU A 19 -25.30 0.96 4.76
C GLU A 19 -25.17 2.02 5.86
N MET A 20 -23.97 2.63 6.04
CA MET A 20 -23.76 3.71 7.00
C MET A 20 -24.40 5.00 6.50
N LYS A 21 -25.61 5.30 7.00
CA LYS A 21 -26.35 6.52 6.71
C LYS A 21 -26.47 7.35 7.98
N LEU A 22 -26.11 8.63 7.90
CA LEU A 22 -26.35 9.57 8.99
C LEU A 22 -27.69 10.26 8.69
N THR A 23 -28.73 9.86 9.41
CA THR A 23 -30.07 10.44 9.28
C THR A 23 -30.09 11.80 9.99
N ILE A 24 -30.13 12.88 9.21
CA ILE A 24 -30.14 14.27 9.72
C ILE A 24 -31.56 14.67 10.18
N LYS A 25 -32.59 14.14 9.49
CA LYS A 25 -34.00 14.26 9.89
C LYS A 25 -34.72 12.94 9.64
N GLU A 26 -35.35 12.42 10.68
CA GLU A 26 -36.21 11.25 10.56
C GLU A 26 -37.47 11.56 9.76
N ALA A 27 -38.06 10.53 9.15
CA ALA A 27 -39.31 10.68 8.42
C ALA A 27 -40.40 11.12 9.41
N ALA A 28 -41.13 12.16 9.05
CA ALA A 28 -42.20 12.71 9.87
C ALA A 28 -43.48 12.85 9.05
N VAL A 29 -44.62 12.96 9.71
CA VAL A 29 -45.90 13.24 9.06
C VAL A 29 -46.30 14.67 9.42
N ASP A 30 -46.63 15.48 8.42
CA ASP A 30 -47.11 16.84 8.67
C ASP A 30 -48.55 16.84 9.25
N ALA A 31 -49.01 18.00 9.72
CA ALA A 31 -50.35 18.14 10.31
C ALA A 31 -51.50 17.86 9.31
N ALA A 32 -51.20 17.72 8.02
CA ALA A 32 -52.15 17.39 6.95
C ALA A 32 -52.07 15.91 6.51
N GLY A 33 -51.29 15.08 7.23
CA GLY A 33 -51.16 13.65 6.94
C GLY A 33 -50.19 13.32 5.82
N LYS A 34 -49.39 14.28 5.34
CA LYS A 34 -48.43 14.06 4.26
C LYS A 34 -47.09 13.56 4.83
N ALA A 35 -46.57 12.51 4.24
CA ALA A 35 -45.26 11.96 4.60
C ALA A 35 -44.13 12.89 4.15
N ILE A 36 -43.32 13.35 5.10
CA ILE A 36 -42.06 14.05 4.88
C ILE A 36 -40.96 12.98 4.85
N PRO A 37 -40.28 12.78 3.72
CA PRO A 37 -39.22 11.78 3.61
C PRO A 37 -38.03 12.13 4.50
N ALA A 38 -37.39 11.10 5.06
CA ALA A 38 -36.18 11.28 5.85
C ALA A 38 -35.06 11.90 4.99
N VAL A 39 -34.37 12.88 5.56
CA VAL A 39 -33.18 13.48 4.94
C VAL A 39 -31.96 12.82 5.56
N SER A 40 -31.32 11.94 4.80
CA SER A 40 -30.11 11.22 5.23
C SER A 40 -28.93 11.55 4.33
N ILE A 41 -27.75 11.70 4.93
CA ILE A 41 -26.49 11.80 4.19
C ILE A 41 -25.88 10.40 4.13
N ASN A 42 -25.70 9.88 2.91
CA ASN A 42 -25.08 8.58 2.66
C ASN A 42 -23.55 8.71 2.73
N ILE A 43 -23.01 8.79 3.95
CA ILE A 43 -21.56 8.84 4.18
C ILE A 43 -20.91 7.47 3.90
N GLY A 44 -21.69 6.40 4.01
CA GLY A 44 -21.27 5.02 3.80
C GLY A 44 -20.59 4.77 2.45
N ASN A 45 -21.16 5.31 1.37
CA ASN A 45 -20.57 5.16 0.03
C ASN A 45 -19.21 5.87 -0.11
N PHE A 46 -19.06 7.04 0.52
CA PHE A 46 -17.79 7.76 0.50
C PHE A 46 -16.69 6.99 1.23
N ILE A 47 -17.01 6.47 2.43
CA ILE A 47 -16.10 5.64 3.21
C ILE A 47 -15.77 4.34 2.45
N GLN A 48 -16.75 3.73 1.80
CA GLN A 48 -16.54 2.52 1.01
C GLN A 48 -15.53 2.74 -0.12
N VAL A 49 -15.68 3.79 -0.92
CA VAL A 49 -14.72 4.12 -1.99
C VAL A 49 -13.32 4.41 -1.42
N LEU A 50 -13.23 5.09 -0.27
CA LEU A 50 -11.96 5.33 0.43
C LEU A 50 -11.28 4.03 0.88
N PHE A 51 -12.04 3.09 1.42
CA PHE A 51 -11.53 1.77 1.81
C PHE A 51 -11.09 0.96 0.60
N GLU A 52 -11.88 0.90 -0.46
CA GLU A 52 -11.52 0.22 -1.71
C GLU A 52 -10.22 0.78 -2.31
N PHE A 53 -10.11 2.10 -2.39
CA PHE A 53 -8.90 2.77 -2.85
C PHE A 53 -7.69 2.41 -1.97
N THR A 54 -7.86 2.41 -0.66
CA THR A 54 -6.80 2.07 0.30
C THR A 54 -6.34 0.62 0.16
N ILE A 55 -7.27 -0.33 0.00
CA ILE A 55 -6.94 -1.75 -0.20
C ILE A 55 -6.19 -1.95 -1.51
N ILE A 56 -6.66 -1.35 -2.61
CA ILE A 56 -6.00 -1.44 -3.92
C ILE A 56 -4.60 -0.83 -3.85
N ALA A 57 -4.46 0.36 -3.26
CA ALA A 57 -3.17 1.01 -3.08
C ALA A 57 -2.21 0.16 -2.23
N PHE A 58 -2.71 -0.43 -1.14
CA PHE A 58 -1.94 -1.33 -0.27
C PHE A 58 -1.51 -2.60 -1.01
N ALA A 59 -2.39 -3.21 -1.81
CA ALA A 59 -2.08 -4.39 -2.61
C ALA A 59 -0.98 -4.08 -3.64
N ILE A 60 -1.09 -2.98 -4.38
CA ILE A 60 -0.05 -2.53 -5.33
C ILE A 60 1.27 -2.27 -4.59
N PHE A 61 1.22 -1.59 -3.45
CA PHE A 61 2.41 -1.34 -2.63
C PHE A 61 3.09 -2.65 -2.19
N MET A 62 2.32 -3.65 -1.75
CA MET A 62 2.84 -4.96 -1.37
C MET A 62 3.51 -5.69 -2.54
N VAL A 63 2.90 -5.65 -3.73
CA VAL A 63 3.48 -6.26 -4.95
C VAL A 63 4.79 -5.56 -5.32
N VAL A 64 4.80 -4.22 -5.39
CA VAL A 64 6.02 -3.45 -5.69
C VAL A 64 7.11 -3.71 -4.65
N LYS A 65 6.75 -3.77 -3.36
CA LYS A 65 7.68 -4.10 -2.27
C LYS A 65 8.24 -5.52 -2.42
N ALA A 66 7.42 -6.50 -2.78
CA ALA A 66 7.85 -7.88 -2.99
C ALA A 66 8.83 -7.97 -4.16
N VAL A 67 8.50 -7.36 -5.30
CA VAL A 67 9.39 -7.31 -6.48
C VAL A 67 10.70 -6.61 -6.15
N ASN A 68 10.67 -5.45 -5.49
CA ASN A 68 11.89 -4.73 -5.11
C ASN A 68 12.73 -5.51 -4.10
N ARG A 69 12.11 -6.28 -3.19
CA ARG A 69 12.81 -7.14 -2.24
C ARG A 69 13.49 -8.31 -2.94
N MET A 70 12.85 -8.94 -3.92
CA MET A 70 13.45 -10.01 -4.72
C MET A 70 14.61 -9.47 -5.57
N ARG A 71 14.42 -8.33 -6.24
CA ARG A 71 15.48 -7.70 -7.04
C ARG A 71 16.70 -7.27 -6.22
N LYS A 72 16.52 -6.85 -4.96
CA LYS A 72 17.62 -6.57 -4.03
C LYS A 72 18.34 -7.83 -3.54
N ALA A 73 17.66 -8.98 -3.53
CA ALA A 73 18.30 -10.25 -3.17
C ALA A 73 19.17 -10.81 -4.32
N ASP A 74 18.83 -10.45 -5.56
CA ASP A 74 19.55 -10.85 -6.78
C ASP A 74 20.63 -9.84 -7.21
N GLU A 75 20.79 -8.70 -6.52
CA GLU A 75 21.95 -7.83 -6.75
C GLU A 75 23.19 -8.55 -6.21
N PRO A 76 24.14 -8.97 -7.06
CA PRO A 76 25.39 -9.53 -6.57
C PRO A 76 26.02 -8.46 -5.68
N ALA A 77 26.43 -8.88 -4.47
CA ALA A 77 27.19 -8.02 -3.57
C ALA A 77 28.26 -7.30 -4.41
N PRO A 78 28.42 -5.96 -4.26
CA PRO A 78 29.41 -5.22 -5.02
C PRO A 78 30.71 -6.01 -5.01
N ALA A 79 31.21 -6.33 -6.21
CA ALA A 79 32.43 -7.12 -6.33
C ALA A 79 33.45 -6.48 -5.38
N PRO A 80 34.07 -7.26 -4.48
CA PRO A 80 35.03 -6.70 -3.55
C PRO A 80 36.01 -5.85 -4.34
N PRO A 81 36.35 -4.65 -3.84
CA PRO A 81 37.25 -3.75 -4.57
C PRO A 81 38.46 -4.57 -5.04
N PRO A 82 38.91 -4.37 -6.30
CA PRO A 82 40.01 -5.14 -6.84
C PRO A 82 41.10 -5.23 -5.79
N GLY A 83 41.51 -6.46 -5.45
CA GLY A 83 42.64 -6.67 -4.56
C GLY A 83 43.83 -5.86 -5.09
N PRO A 84 44.75 -5.41 -4.21
CA PRO A 84 45.85 -4.58 -4.63
C PRO A 84 46.58 -5.22 -5.81
N THR A 85 46.79 -4.42 -6.85
CA THR A 85 47.48 -4.86 -8.06
C THR A 85 48.87 -5.36 -7.68
N LYS A 86 49.46 -6.24 -8.50
CA LYS A 86 50.82 -6.73 -8.27
C LYS A 86 51.82 -5.57 -8.14
N GLU A 87 51.57 -4.48 -8.85
CA GLU A 87 52.35 -3.25 -8.76
C GLU A 87 52.20 -2.58 -7.39
N GLU A 88 50.99 -2.44 -6.85
CA GLU A 88 50.77 -1.91 -5.50
C GLU A 88 51.43 -2.77 -4.41
N VAL A 89 51.43 -4.10 -4.57
CA VAL A 89 52.15 -5.03 -3.67
C VAL A 89 53.66 -4.80 -3.74
N LEU A 90 54.22 -4.78 -4.96
CA LEU A 90 55.66 -4.54 -5.17
C LEU A 90 56.08 -3.15 -4.67
N LEU A 91 55.27 -2.12 -4.87
CA LEU A 91 55.52 -0.77 -4.35
C LEU A 91 55.47 -0.73 -2.82
N THR A 92 54.62 -1.54 -2.19
CA THR A 92 54.57 -1.67 -0.73
C THR A 92 55.82 -2.37 -0.20
N GLU A 93 56.26 -3.46 -0.85
CA GLU A 93 57.50 -4.16 -0.52
C GLU A 93 58.74 -3.26 -0.71
N ILE A 94 58.82 -2.51 -1.81
CA ILE A 94 59.90 -1.55 -2.07
C ILE A 94 59.94 -0.45 -1.00
N ARG A 95 58.77 0.09 -0.61
CA ARG A 95 58.68 1.09 0.47
C ARG A 95 59.24 0.54 1.78
N ASP A 96 58.89 -0.69 2.14
CA ASP A 96 59.32 -1.29 3.39
C ASP A 96 60.82 -1.68 3.35
N LEU A 97 61.35 -2.00 2.17
CA LEU A 97 62.79 -2.18 1.94
C LEU A 97 63.57 -0.86 2.03
N LEU A 98 63.01 0.26 1.55
CA LEU A 98 63.64 1.60 1.67
C LEU A 98 63.55 2.20 3.07
N LYS A 99 62.65 1.69 3.92
CA LYS A 99 62.49 2.15 5.30
C LYS A 99 63.45 1.49 6.29
N LYS A 100 64.14 0.43 5.85
CA LYS A 100 65.28 -0.19 6.55
C LYS A 100 66.58 0.48 6.12
#